data_AF-A0A9E2K5W6-F1
#
_entry.id   AF-A0A9E2K5W6-F1
#
_cell.length_a   1.000
_cell.length_b   1.000
_cell.length_c   1.000
_cell.angle_alpha   90.00
_cell.angle_beta   90.00
_cell.angle_gamma   90.00
#
_symmetry.space_group_name_H-M   'P 1'
#
loop_
_entity.id
_entity.type
_entity.pdbx_description
1 polymer ?
#
loop_
_entity_poly.entity_id
_entity_poly.type
_entity_poly.pdbx_seq_one_letter_code
_entity_poly.pdbx_strand_id
1 'polypeptide(L)' 'HAPRTGGEAARAGDFELEQYIHLRLLNDGFLLTPFHNMALMSPYTTAADVDAHTAAFRAMCQELVSNAS' A
#
# COMPACT_ATOMS: atom_id res chain seq x y z
N HIS A 1 3.89 1.86 18.58
CA HIS A 1 2.49 1.52 18.91
C HIS A 1 1.64 1.68 17.66
N ALA A 2 0.75 0.74 17.36
CA ALA A 2 -0.17 0.89 16.22
C ALA A 2 -1.22 1.98 16.51
N PRO A 3 -1.57 2.83 15.53
CA PRO A 3 -2.59 3.86 15.69
C PRO A 3 -3.98 3.25 15.94
N ARG A 4 -4.79 3.88 16.79
CA ARG A 4 -6.14 3.41 17.17
C ARG A 4 -7.25 4.21 16.51
N THR A 5 -6.92 5.36 15.92
CA THR A 5 -7.86 6.25 15.22
C THR A 5 -7.30 6.68 13.86
N GLY A 6 -8.18 7.09 12.94
CA GLY A 6 -7.75 7.60 11.63
C GLY A 6 -6.84 8.82 11.74
N GLY A 7 -7.10 9.72 12.70
CA GLY A 7 -6.25 10.88 12.97
C GLY A 7 -4.90 10.55 13.60
N GLU A 8 -4.76 9.41 14.28
CA GLU A 8 -3.45 8.90 14.73
C GLU A 8 -2.67 8.29 13.56
N ALA A 9 -3.34 7.55 12.66
CA ALA A 9 -2.71 6.98 11.49
C ALA A 9 -2.17 8.07 10.55
N ALA A 10 -2.97 9.11 10.27
CA ALA A 10 -2.55 10.23 9.43
C ALA A 10 -1.33 10.99 10.00
N ARG A 11 -1.20 11.10 11.33
CA ARG A 11 -0.05 11.74 11.98
C ARG A 11 1.20 10.87 12.04
N ALA A 12 1.04 9.55 11.92
CA ALA A 12 2.14 8.60 11.88
C ALA A 12 2.63 8.33 10.45
N GLY A 13 2.08 9.01 9.45
CA GLY A 13 2.44 8.86 8.04
C GLY A 13 3.89 9.27 7.78
N ASP A 14 4.55 8.48 6.94
CA ASP A 14 5.86 8.79 6.38
C ASP A 14 5.64 9.10 4.89
N PHE A 15 5.76 10.38 4.55
CA PHE A 15 5.41 10.87 3.22
C PHE A 15 6.26 10.23 2.12
N GLU A 16 7.57 10.03 2.35
CA GLU A 16 8.46 9.45 1.36
C GLU A 16 8.13 7.97 1.12
N LEU A 17 7.89 7.24 2.21
CA LEU A 17 7.46 5.85 2.14
C LEU A 17 6.10 5.71 1.44
N GLU A 18 5.14 6.60 1.72
CA GLU A 18 3.82 6.62 1.07
C GLU A 18 3.93 6.84 -0.44
N GLN A 19 4.73 7.81 -0.88
CA GLN A 19 4.96 8.06 -2.31
C GLN A 19 5.62 6.86 -2.99
N TYR A 20 6.60 6.24 -2.34
CA TYR A 20 7.25 5.03 -2.85
C TYR A 20 6.23 3.89 -3.04
N ILE A 21 5.39 3.62 -2.03
CA ILE A 21 4.37 2.57 -2.08
C ILE A 21 3.41 2.82 -3.26
N HIS A 22 2.93 4.06 -3.43
CA HIS A 22 2.00 4.40 -4.50
C HIS A 22 2.61 4.22 -5.88
N LEU A 23 3.83 4.73 -6.09
CA LEU A 23 4.52 4.61 -7.36
C LEU A 23 4.88 3.16 -7.69
N ARG A 24 5.35 2.39 -6.70
CA ARG A 24 5.69 0.98 -6.91
C ARG A 24 4.46 0.16 -7.28
N LEU A 25 3.38 0.26 -6.50
CA LEU A 25 2.16 -0.50 -6.79
C LEU A 25 1.50 -0.05 -8.09
N LEU A 26 1.60 1.24 -8.45
CA LEU A 26 1.15 1.72 -9.76
C LEU A 26 1.90 1.04 -10.91
N ASN A 27 3.21 0.86 -10.79
CA ASN A 27 4.00 0.12 -11.78
C ASN A 27 3.59 -1.35 -11.90
N ASP A 28 3.08 -1.93 -10.80
CA ASP A 28 2.54 -3.29 -10.75
C ASP A 28 1.04 -3.37 -11.15
N GLY A 29 0.44 -2.24 -11.55
CA GLY A 29 -0.93 -2.17 -12.06
C GLY A 29 -2.01 -1.81 -11.02
N PHE A 30 -1.63 -1.46 -9.80
CA PHE A 30 -2.56 -1.11 -8.72
C PHE A 30 -2.55 0.39 -8.44
N LEU A 31 -3.72 1.02 -8.65
CA LEU A 31 -3.92 2.42 -8.31
C LEU A 31 -4.45 2.56 -6.88
N LEU A 32 -3.64 3.15 -6.00
CA LEU A 32 -4.05 3.54 -4.66
C LEU A 32 -4.31 5.05 -4.60
N THR A 33 -5.21 5.47 -3.70
CA THR A 33 -5.48 6.90 -3.51
C THR A 33 -4.27 7.57 -2.85
N PRO A 34 -3.83 8.75 -3.31
CA PRO A 34 -2.56 9.36 -2.87
C PRO A 34 -2.55 9.88 -1.43
N PHE A 35 -3.66 9.75 -0.71
CA PHE A 35 -3.84 10.28 0.65
C PHE A 35 -3.92 9.19 1.71
N HIS A 36 -4.07 7.92 1.31
CA HIS A 36 -4.18 6.78 2.21
C HIS A 36 -3.64 5.52 1.53
N ASN A 37 -3.00 4.64 2.31
CA ASN A 37 -2.64 3.28 1.87
C ASN A 37 -3.86 2.34 1.98
N MET A 38 -4.96 2.74 1.36
CA MET A 38 -6.22 2.01 1.34
C MET A 38 -6.59 1.67 -0.10
N ALA A 39 -7.09 0.46 -0.30
CA ALA A 39 -7.71 0.03 -1.55
C ALA A 39 -9.24 -0.01 -1.38
N LEU A 40 -9.97 0.55 -2.33
CA LEU A 40 -11.44 0.45 -2.40
C LEU A 40 -11.83 -0.56 -3.47
N MET A 41 -12.74 -1.47 -3.13
CA MET A 41 -13.21 -2.51 -4.03
C MET A 41 -14.50 -2.07 -4.69
N SER A 42 -14.60 -2.27 -6.01
CA SER A 42 -15.83 -2.05 -6.76
C SER A 42 -16.60 -3.37 -6.92
N PRO A 43 -17.87 -3.36 -7.38
CA PRO A 43 -18.60 -4.59 -7.69
C PRO A 43 -17.92 -5.47 -8.76
N TYR A 44 -17.00 -4.92 -9.55
CA TYR A 44 -16.23 -5.65 -10.57
C TYR A 44 -14.93 -6.24 -10.03
N THR A 45 -14.52 -5.88 -8.82
CA THR A 45 -13.29 -6.39 -8.21
C THR A 45 -13.47 -7.87 -7.85
N THR A 46 -12.57 -8.70 -8.34
CA THR A 46 -12.58 -10.15 -8.11
C THR A 46 -11.66 -10.53 -6.95
N ALA A 47 -11.82 -11.74 -6.41
CA ALA A 47 -10.88 -12.28 -5.44
C ALA A 47 -9.45 -12.37 -5.99
N ALA A 48 -9.30 -12.68 -7.29
CA ALA A 48 -8.01 -12.73 -7.96
C ALA A 48 -7.31 -11.36 -7.98
N ASP A 49 -8.05 -10.26 -8.13
CA ASP A 49 -7.48 -8.91 -8.06
C ASP A 49 -6.94 -8.60 -6.65
N VAL A 50 -7.66 -9.05 -5.61
CA VAL A 50 -7.25 -8.90 -4.20
C VAL A 50 -5.99 -9.73 -3.91
N ASP A 51 -5.95 -10.96 -4.40
CA ASP A 51 -4.80 -11.85 -4.24
C ASP A 51 -3.57 -11.28 -4.97
N ALA A 52 -3.75 -10.78 -6.19
CA ALA A 52 -2.69 -10.15 -6.97
C ALA A 52 -2.14 -8.88 -6.27
N HIS A 53 -3.01 -8.02 -5.75
CA HIS A 53 -2.60 -6.86 -4.94
C HIS A 53 -1.78 -7.30 -3.72
N THR A 54 -2.26 -8.32 -3.01
CA THR A 54 -1.60 -8.84 -1.80
C THR A 54 -0.22 -9.41 -2.11
N ALA A 55 -0.07 -10.08 -3.25
CA ALA A 55 1.22 -10.59 -3.72
C ALA A 55 2.20 -9.45 -4.07
N ALA A 56 1.74 -8.44 -4.83
CA ALA A 56 2.57 -7.28 -5.18
C ALA A 56 3.01 -6.49 -3.95
N PHE A 57 2.09 -6.23 -3.01
CA PHE A 57 2.42 -5.57 -1.74
C PHE A 57 3.46 -6.35 -0.92
N ARG A 58 3.34 -7.68 -0.86
CA ARG A 58 4.32 -8.53 -0.16
C ARG A 58 5.70 -8.45 -0.81
N ALA A 59 5.79 -8.50 -2.14
CA ALA A 59 7.05 -8.39 -2.86
C ALA A 59 7.73 -7.04 -2.59
N MET A 60 6.97 -5.94 -2.67
CA MET A 60 7.45 -4.60 -2.33
C MET A 60 7.99 -4.54 -0.89
N CYS A 61 7.26 -5.08 0.09
CA CYS A 61 7.73 -5.12 1.48
C CYS A 61 9.05 -5.89 1.63
N GLN A 62 9.17 -7.05 0.95
CA GLN A 62 10.39 -7.86 0.99
C GLN A 62 11.59 -7.11 0.42
N GLU A 63 11.43 -6.42 -0.71
CA GLU A 63 12.49 -5.60 -1.29
C GLU A 63 12.88 -4.44 -0.37
N LEU A 64 11.90 -3.74 0.21
CA LEU A 64 12.15 -2.60 1.09
C LEU A 64 12.98 -3.00 2.32
N VAL A 65 12.64 -4.12 2.96
CA VAL A 65 13.39 -4.59 4.14
C VAL A 65 14.72 -5.26 3.80
N SER A 66 14.86 -5.80 2.58
CA SER A 66 16.12 -6.40 2.13
C SER A 66 17.16 -5.32 1.77
N ASN A 67 16.71 -4.21 1.17
CA ASN A 67 17.55 -3.08 0.77
C ASN A 67 17.89 -2.13 1.92
N ALA A 68 17.29 -2.30 3.10
CA ALA A 68 17.56 -1.51 4.29
C ALA A 68 18.83 -1.96 5.07
N SER A 69 19.73 -2.70 4.41
CA SER A 69 20.98 -3.23 4.98
C SER A 69 22.19 -2.35 4.66
#